data_AF-A0A1B7WVT5-F1
#
_entry.id   AF-A0A1B7WVT5-F1
#
_cell.length_a   1.000
_cell.length_b   1.000
_cell.length_c   1.000
_cell.angle_alpha   90.00
_cell.angle_beta   90.00
_cell.angle_gamma   90.00
#
_symmetry.space_group_name_H-M   'P 1'
#
loop_
_entity.id
_entity.type
_entity.pdbx_description
1 polymer ?
#
loop_
_entity_poly.entity_id
_entity_poly.type
_entity_poly.pdbx_seq_one_letter_code
_entity_poly.pdbx_strand_id
1 'polypeptide(L)'
;MPIDPISWAIIIGSALAGVTVGYFWDEIQEWASRMLGYILDSINRAIELTSDATVYLVKQGARFYKRIEVYVRNRNSGVTTLKYREEEVAEVPAEVEDQFRRNDKIKLMQQAT
;
A
#
# COMPACT_ATOMS: atom_id res chain seq x y z
N MET A 1 5.32 22.42 -4.87
CA MET A 1 6.04 21.23 -5.37
C MET A 1 5.18 20.62 -6.46
N PRO A 2 5.72 20.30 -7.66
CA PRO A 2 4.91 19.71 -8.71
C PRO A 2 4.52 18.30 -8.26
N ILE A 3 3.21 18.08 -8.21
CA ILE A 3 2.59 16.82 -7.82
C ILE A 3 2.85 15.81 -8.95
N ASP A 4 3.48 14.68 -8.61
CA ASP A 4 3.98 13.65 -9.53
C ASP A 4 2.86 13.02 -10.38
N PRO A 5 3.06 12.71 -11.67
CA PRO A 5 2.09 12.05 -12.55
C PRO A 5 1.57 10.69 -12.05
N ILE A 6 2.29 9.99 -11.16
CA ILE A 6 1.79 8.76 -10.52
C ILE A 6 0.66 9.09 -9.53
N SER A 7 0.72 10.26 -8.87
CA SER A 7 -0.34 10.74 -7.98
C SER A 7 -1.62 11.12 -8.73
N TRP A 8 -1.54 11.40 -10.04
CA TRP A 8 -2.72 11.65 -10.88
C TRP A 8 -3.50 10.37 -11.25
N ALA A 9 -2.82 9.22 -11.30
CA ALA A 9 -3.48 7.95 -11.65
C ALA A 9 -4.52 7.51 -10.60
N ILE A 10 -4.50 8.11 -9.41
CA ILE A 10 -5.43 7.83 -8.31
C ILE A 10 -6.73 8.65 -8.41
N ILE A 11 -6.75 9.78 -9.14
CA ILE A 11 -7.84 10.78 -9.00
C ILE A 11 -8.80 10.84 -10.20
N ILE A 12 -8.44 10.34 -11.38
CA ILE A 12 -9.22 10.63 -12.61
C ILE A 12 -9.59 9.34 -13.34
N GLY A 13 -10.73 8.75 -12.99
CA GLY A 13 -11.21 7.52 -13.60
C GLY A 13 -12.70 7.26 -13.45
N SER A 14 -13.53 8.18 -13.96
CA SER A 14 -14.97 8.02 -14.25
C SER A 14 -15.95 8.05 -13.07
N ALA A 15 -16.96 8.91 -13.16
CA ALA A 15 -17.90 9.29 -12.08
C ALA A 15 -18.85 8.18 -11.58
N LEU A 16 -18.69 6.93 -12.03
CA LEU A 16 -19.33 5.74 -11.46
C LEU A 16 -18.31 4.70 -10.97
N ALA A 17 -17.15 4.57 -11.64
CA ALA A 17 -16.06 3.71 -11.14
C ALA A 17 -15.26 4.36 -9.99
N GLY A 18 -15.20 5.68 -9.92
CA GLY A 18 -14.57 6.41 -8.82
C GLY A 18 -15.27 6.21 -7.47
N VAL A 19 -16.56 5.84 -7.49
CA VAL A 19 -17.32 5.51 -6.27
C VAL A 19 -16.91 4.14 -5.75
N THR A 20 -16.88 3.11 -6.60
CA THR A 20 -16.47 1.75 -6.20
C THR A 20 -15.00 1.70 -5.79
N VAL A 21 -14.11 2.34 -6.56
CA VAL A 21 -12.68 2.46 -6.21
C VAL A 21 -12.51 3.31 -4.95
N GLY A 22 -13.32 4.35 -4.76
CA GLY A 22 -13.35 5.15 -3.55
C GLY A 22 -13.69 4.33 -2.31
N TYR A 23 -14.82 3.60 -2.33
CA TYR A 23 -15.22 2.72 -1.23
C TYR A 23 -14.19 1.63 -0.92
N PHE A 24 -13.60 1.04 -1.97
CA PHE A 24 -12.54 0.06 -1.81
C PHE A 24 -11.31 0.66 -1.10
N TRP A 25 -10.93 1.89 -1.46
CA TRP A 25 -9.81 2.56 -0.81
C TRP A 25 -10.15 3.00 0.62
N ASP A 26 -11.40 3.43 0.88
CA ASP A 26 -11.88 3.76 2.22
C ASP A 26 -11.81 2.53 3.15
N GLU A 27 -12.20 1.36 2.67
CA GLU A 27 -12.08 0.09 3.43
C GLU A 27 -10.61 -0.22 3.75
N ILE A 28 -9.71 -0.03 2.77
CA ILE A 28 -8.28 -0.22 2.97
C ILE A 28 -7.73 0.79 3.99
N GLN A 29 -8.16 2.05 3.95
CA GLN A 29 -7.75 3.07 4.91
C GLN A 29 -8.23 2.76 6.34
N GLU A 30 -9.47 2.29 6.49
CA GLU A 30 -10.01 1.90 7.79
C GLU A 30 -9.28 0.68 8.35
N TRP A 31 -9.05 -0.33 7.53
CA TRP A 31 -8.21 -1.47 7.87
C TRP A 31 -6.79 -1.04 8.27
N ALA A 32 -6.15 -0.19 7.45
CA ALA A 32 -4.80 0.29 7.68
C ALA A 32 -4.68 1.10 8.98
N SER A 33 -5.70 1.92 9.29
CA SER A 33 -5.76 2.69 10.54
C SER A 33 -5.79 1.77 11.77
N ARG A 34 -6.58 0.69 11.72
CA ARG A 34 -6.62 -0.33 12.78
C ARG A 34 -5.29 -1.07 12.91
N MET A 35 -4.72 -1.50 11.79
CA MET A 35 -3.44 -2.21 11.78
C MET A 35 -2.28 -1.33 12.25
N LEU A 36 -2.28 -0.05 11.87
CA LEU A 36 -1.29 0.93 12.33
C LEU A 36 -1.37 1.09 13.85
N GLY A 37 -2.58 1.15 14.42
CA GLY A 37 -2.78 1.12 15.88
C GLY A 37 -2.06 -0.08 16.52
N TYR A 38 -2.32 -1.30 16.03
CA TYR A 38 -1.66 -2.51 16.53
C TYR A 38 -0.13 -2.51 16.37
N ILE A 39 0.37 -1.95 15.26
CA ILE A 39 1.82 -1.81 15.06
C ILE A 39 2.39 -0.82 16.07
N LEU A 40 1.78 0.35 16.24
CA LEU A 40 2.23 1.40 17.15
C LEU A 40 2.13 0.99 18.62
N ASP A 41 1.14 0.17 18.99
CA ASP A 41 1.02 -0.39 20.35
C ASP A 41 2.13 -1.40 20.66
N SER A 42 2.68 -2.06 19.63
CA SER A 42 3.82 -2.97 19.78
C SER A 42 5.17 -2.25 19.91
N ILE A 43 5.21 -0.92 19.73
CA ILE A 43 6.43 -0.12 19.64
C ILE A 43 6.67 0.62 20.95
N ASN A 44 7.89 0.52 21.47
CA ASN A 44 8.28 1.27 22.65
C ASN A 44 8.73 2.69 22.25
N ARG A 45 7.76 3.63 22.26
CA ARG A 45 7.97 5.03 21.87
C ARG A 45 9.06 5.78 22.66
N ALA A 46 9.52 5.26 23.80
CA ALA A 46 10.62 5.86 24.55
C ALA A 46 11.99 5.62 23.88
N ILE A 47 12.17 4.47 23.23
CA ILE A 47 13.46 4.02 22.69
C ILE A 47 13.42 3.69 21.19
N GLU A 48 12.25 3.68 20.57
CA GLU A 48 12.06 3.37 19.15
C GLU A 48 11.49 4.58 18.39
N LEU A 49 12.00 4.79 17.19
CA LEU A 49 11.53 5.78 16.22
C LEU A 49 10.80 5.05 15.10
N THR A 50 9.67 5.61 14.67
CA THR A 50 8.87 5.07 13.57
C THR A 50 8.98 5.96 12.34
N SER A 51 9.09 5.36 11.15
CA SER A 51 8.86 6.07 9.90
C SER A 51 7.38 6.33 9.67
N ASP A 52 7.08 7.10 8.62
CA ASP A 52 5.74 7.14 8.06
C ASP A 52 5.31 5.73 7.62
N ALA A 53 4.01 5.45 7.77
CA ALA A 53 3.42 4.19 7.37
C ALA A 53 3.13 4.21 5.87
N THR A 54 3.51 3.13 5.17
CA THR A 54 3.21 2.96 3.74
C THR A 54 2.13 1.89 3.59
N VAL A 55 1.02 2.24 2.92
CA VAL A 55 -0.10 1.33 2.66
C VAL A 55 -0.22 1.13 1.16
N TYR A 56 -0.25 -0.12 0.72
CA TYR A 56 -0.32 -0.45 -0.70
C TYR A 56 -0.90 -1.84 -0.94
N LEU A 57 -1.24 -2.11 -2.20
CA LEU A 57 -1.70 -3.41 -2.66
C LEU A 57 -0.54 -4.18 -3.30
N VAL A 58 -0.44 -5.46 -2.95
CA VAL A 58 0.55 -6.38 -3.49
C VAL A 58 -0.18 -7.53 -4.17
N LYS A 59 0.19 -7.80 -5.42
CA LYS A 59 -0.24 -9.00 -6.13
C LYS A 59 0.80 -10.11 -5.92
N GLN A 60 0.40 -11.23 -5.33
CA GLN A 60 1.22 -12.44 -5.23
C GLN A 60 0.53 -13.57 -5.99
N GLY A 61 1.04 -13.89 -7.18
CA GLY A 61 0.40 -14.84 -8.08
C GLY A 61 -1.00 -14.37 -8.51
N ALA A 62 -2.01 -15.16 -8.18
CA ALA A 62 -3.42 -14.87 -8.47
C ALA A 62 -4.15 -14.09 -7.35
N ARG A 63 -3.49 -13.84 -6.22
CA ARG A 63 -4.09 -13.23 -5.03
C ARG A 63 -3.61 -11.81 -4.84
N PHE A 64 -4.48 -11.00 -4.26
CA PHE A 64 -4.19 -9.63 -3.88
C PHE A 64 -4.14 -9.50 -2.37
N TYR A 65 -3.23 -8.66 -1.90
CA TYR A 65 -3.02 -8.41 -0.50
C TYR A 65 -2.96 -6.91 -0.25
N LYS A 66 -3.69 -6.45 0.76
CA LYS A 66 -3.46 -5.11 1.34
C LYS A 66 -2.34 -5.24 2.37
N ARG A 67 -1.34 -4.39 2.25
CA ARG A 67 -0.15 -4.41 3.10
C ARG A 67 0.10 -3.02 3.68
N ILE A 68 0.40 -3.00 4.97
CA ILE A 68 0.92 -1.83 5.67
C ILE A 68 2.31 -2.13 6.21
N GLU A 69 3.24 -1.20 5.99
CA GLU A 69 4.63 -1.29 6.39
C GLU A 69 5.05 -0.06 7.17
N VAL A 70 5.74 -0.28 8.29
CA VAL A 70 6.30 0.76 9.17
C VAL A 70 7.72 0.37 9.52
N TYR A 71 8.69 1.24 9.22
CA TYR A 71 10.06 1.03 9.63
C TYR A 71 10.24 1.53 11.06
N VAL A 72 10.82 0.69 11.91
CA VAL A 72 11.08 1.00 13.32
C VAL A 72 12.58 0.96 13.55
N ARG A 73 13.14 2.07 14.03
CA ARG A 73 14.56 2.17 14.37
C ARG A 73 14.73 2.32 15.88
N ASN A 74 15.54 1.46 16.47
CA ASN A 74 15.93 1.60 17.86
C ASN A 74 16.95 2.76 18.00
N ARG A 75 16.68 3.71 18.91
CA ARG A 75 17.52 4.90 19.13
C ARG A 75 18.91 4.56 19.67
N ASN A 76 19.01 3.52 20.49
CA ASN A 76 20.24 3.19 21.20
C ASN A 76 21.18 2.34 20.34
N SER A 77 20.63 1.36 19.63
CA SER A 77 21.42 0.44 18.78
C SER A 77 21.50 0.86 17.31
N GLY A 78 20.63 1.77 16.87
CA GLY A 78 20.52 2.18 15.46
C GLY A 78 19.89 1.11 14.56
N VAL A 79 19.55 -0.07 15.08
CA VAL A 79 18.99 -1.18 14.30
C VAL A 79 17.60 -0.81 13.79
N THR A 80 17.40 -0.97 12.47
CA THR A 80 16.10 -0.80 11.82
C THR A 80 15.46 -2.16 11.58
N THR A 81 14.20 -2.28 11.97
CA THR A 81 13.34 -3.46 11.74
C THR A 81 12.09 -3.04 10.99
N LEU A 82 11.62 -3.87 10.06
CA LEU A 82 10.35 -3.68 9.38
C LEU A 82 9.23 -4.33 10.21
N LYS A 83 8.21 -3.54 10.57
CA LYS A 83 6.95 -4.06 11.10
C LYS A 83 5.91 -3.97 10.00
N TYR A 84 5.25 -5.08 9.71
CA TYR A 84 4.23 -5.11 8.68
C TYR A 84 3.01 -5.95 9.08
N ARG A 85 1.90 -5.66 8.42
CA ARG A 85 0.67 -6.45 8.45
C ARG A 85 0.17 -6.61 7.03
N GLU A 86 -0.39 -7.78 6.76
CA GLU A 86 -0.90 -8.15 5.45
C GLU A 86 -2.23 -8.87 5.62
N GLU A 87 -3.18 -8.57 4.75
CA GLU A 87 -4.47 -9.24 4.69
C GLU A 87 -4.85 -9.50 3.23
N GLU A 88 -5.34 -10.71 2.95
CA GLU A 88 -5.78 -11.07 1.60
C GLU A 88 -7.07 -10.31 1.24
N VAL A 89 -7.11 -9.83 0.02
CA VAL A 89 -8.26 -9.13 -0.55
C VAL A 89 -8.94 -10.08 -1.52
N ALA A 90 -10.21 -10.41 -1.25
CA ALA A 90 -10.97 -11.36 -2.06
C ALA A 90 -11.29 -10.81 -3.45
N GLU A 91 -11.62 -9.52 -3.54
CA GLU A 91 -12.01 -8.87 -4.78
C GLU A 91 -11.36 -7.50 -4.87
N VAL A 92 -10.74 -7.22 -6.01
CA VAL A 92 -10.12 -5.93 -6.33
C VAL A 92 -10.92 -5.32 -7.47
N PRO A 93 -11.24 -4.01 -7.43
CA PRO A 93 -11.94 -3.34 -8.52
C PRO A 93 -11.22 -3.56 -9.87
N ALA A 94 -12.00 -3.77 -10.92
CA ALA A 94 -11.48 -4.07 -12.27
C ALA A 94 -10.48 -3.01 -12.75
N GLU A 95 -10.69 -1.74 -12.38
CA GLU A 95 -9.81 -0.63 -12.73
C GLU A 95 -8.41 -0.78 -12.13
N VAL A 96 -8.33 -1.26 -10.88
CA VAL A 96 -7.07 -1.53 -10.19
C VAL A 96 -6.39 -2.76 -10.78
N GLU A 97 -7.16 -3.80 -11.11
CA GLU A 97 -6.63 -4.98 -11.82
C GLU A 97 -6.05 -4.61 -13.20
N ASP A 98 -6.73 -3.73 -13.94
CA ASP A 98 -6.26 -3.22 -15.23
C ASP A 98 -4.99 -2.37 -15.11
N GLN A 99 -4.78 -1.68 -14.00
CA GLN A 99 -3.49 -1.02 -13.72
C GLN A 99 -2.37 -2.04 -13.55
N PHE A 100 -2.60 -3.12 -12.79
CA PHE A 100 -1.61 -4.17 -12.62
C PHE A 100 -1.26 -4.85 -13.95
N ARG A 101 -2.27 -5.17 -14.78
CA ARG A 101 -2.06 -5.78 -16.10
C ARG A 101 -1.25 -4.88 -17.04
N ARG A 102 -1.45 -3.56 -16.98
CA ARG A 102 -0.66 -2.59 -17.75
C ARG A 102 0.80 -2.56 -17.31
N ASN A 103 1.05 -2.58 -16.01
CA ASN A 103 2.41 -2.57 -15.45
C ASN A 103 3.19 -3.86 -15.77
N ASP A 104 2.53 -5.02 -15.74
CA ASP A 104 3.14 -6.31 -16.10
C ASP A 104 3.60 -6.32 -17.57
N LYS A 105 2.77 -5.79 -18.49
CA LYS A 105 3.11 -5.69 -19.93
C LYS A 105 4.35 -4.82 -20.16
N ILE A 106 4.47 -3.70 -19.43
CA ILE A 106 5.62 -2.79 -19.55
C ILE A 106 6.91 -3.50 -19.11
N LYS A 107 6.89 -4.26 -18.00
CA LYS A 107 8.07 -4.99 -17.51
C LYS A 107 8.54 -6.06 -18.50
N LEU A 108 7.61 -6.78 -19.14
CA LEU A 108 7.96 -7.80 -20.14
C LEU A 108 8.62 -7.19 -21.38
N MET A 109 8.16 -6.01 -21.82
CA MET A 109 8.77 -5.30 -22.95
C MET A 109 10.18 -4.79 -22.63
N GLN A 110 10.42 -4.33 -21.40
CA GLN A 110 11.74 -3.88 -20.94
C GLN A 110 12.77 -5.01 -20.81
N GLN A 111 12.33 -6.25 -20.55
CA GLN A 111 13.23 -7.41 -20.48
C GLN A 111 13.57 -8.00 -21.86
N ALA A 112 12.81 -7.66 -22.90
CA ALA A 112 13.00 -8.16 -24.26
C ALA A 112 13.93 -7.29 -25.12
N THR A 113 14.43 -6.16 -24.59
CA THR A 113 15.40 -5.26 -25.25
C THR A 113 16.76 -5.40 -24.58
#